data_AF-A0AAD7C0N5-F1
#
_entry.id   AF-A0AAD7C0N5-F1
#
_cell.length_a   1.000
_cell.length_b   1.000
_cell.length_c   1.000
_cell.angle_alpha   90.00
_cell.angle_beta   90.00
_cell.angle_gamma   90.00
#
_symmetry.space_group_name_H-M   'P 1'
#
loop_
_entity.id
_entity.type
_entity.pdbx_description
1 polymer ?
#
loop_
_entity_poly.entity_id
_entity_poly.type
_entity_poly.pdbx_seq_one_letter_code
_entity_poly.pdbx_strand_id
1 'polypeptide(L)'
;RFRQVPTFGRSTIRRFHANVSEMKKLAARNFEDILQCLLPVLEGLLPEPHNGILLDLWFTLATWHAYTKLRLHSSSTVQGFTSATTELGVQARRFIRTTCEAFVTYELPKETAGRARREAQKKSASGKTSNSSTTKKRKTWNTATYKYHSLGDY
;
A
#
# COMPACT_ATOMS: atom_id res chain seq x y z
N ARG A 1 12.50 -10.26 5.14
CA ARG A 1 12.10 -10.51 3.73
C ARG A 1 12.77 -9.53 2.77
N PHE A 2 12.50 -8.23 2.76
CA PHE A 2 13.23 -7.27 1.89
C PHE A 2 14.77 -7.36 1.96
N ARG A 3 15.35 -7.58 3.14
CA ARG A 3 16.80 -7.79 3.32
C ARG A 3 17.38 -9.01 2.59
N GLN A 4 16.53 -9.97 2.20
CA GLN A 4 16.91 -11.18 1.46
C GLN A 4 16.83 -10.98 -0.06
N VAL A 5 16.26 -9.86 -0.54
CA VAL A 5 16.24 -9.55 -1.97
C VAL A 5 17.67 -9.22 -2.41
N PRO A 6 18.22 -9.94 -3.40
CA PRO A 6 19.57 -9.69 -3.89
C PRO A 6 19.64 -8.34 -4.62
N THR A 7 20.85 -7.80 -4.74
CA THR A 7 21.09 -6.63 -5.60
C THR A 7 20.93 -7.02 -7.07
N PHE A 8 20.41 -6.11 -7.89
CA PHE A 8 20.18 -6.35 -9.32
C PHE A 8 20.61 -5.16 -10.18
N GLY A 9 21.14 -5.45 -11.37
CA GLY A 9 21.75 -4.47 -12.26
C GLY A 9 23.04 -3.85 -11.68
N ARG A 10 23.73 -3.01 -12.46
CA ARG A 10 24.90 -2.23 -11.97
C ARG A 10 24.43 -1.16 -10.98
N SER A 11 24.03 -1.56 -9.78
CA SER A 11 23.48 -0.73 -8.70
C SER A 11 22.08 -0.13 -8.92
N THR A 12 21.27 -0.74 -9.80
CA THR A 12 19.86 -0.35 -9.99
C THR A 12 19.08 -0.67 -8.72
N ILE A 13 18.93 -1.96 -8.39
CA ILE A 13 18.38 -2.41 -7.11
C ILE A 13 19.53 -2.58 -6.13
N ARG A 14 19.54 -1.74 -5.09
CA ARG A 14 20.50 -1.80 -3.99
C ARG A 14 19.94 -2.62 -2.84
N ARG A 15 20.83 -3.04 -1.95
CA ARG A 15 20.47 -3.82 -0.77
C ARG A 15 19.54 -3.02 0.15
N PHE A 16 18.43 -3.62 0.56
CA PHE A 16 17.50 -3.03 1.53
C PHE A 16 18.02 -3.21 2.96
N HIS A 17 18.76 -2.24 3.50
CA HIS A 17 19.36 -2.34 4.84
C HIS A 17 18.37 -2.01 5.97
N ALA A 18 17.55 -0.98 5.78
CA ALA A 18 16.58 -0.53 6.78
C ALA A 18 15.32 -1.41 6.80
N ASN A 19 14.53 -1.29 7.87
CA ASN A 19 13.21 -1.89 7.91
C ASN A 19 12.27 -1.16 6.95
N VAL A 20 11.96 -1.78 5.81
CA VAL A 20 11.11 -1.20 4.76
C VAL A 20 9.71 -0.88 5.28
N SER A 21 9.16 -1.70 6.19
CA SER A 21 7.81 -1.48 6.72
C SER A 21 7.68 -0.25 7.61
N GLU A 22 8.79 0.31 8.10
CA GLU A 22 8.75 1.57 8.87
C GLU A 22 8.60 2.82 7.99
N MET A 23 8.92 2.69 6.69
CA MET A 23 8.92 3.77 5.71
C MET A 23 9.65 5.03 6.22
N LYS A 24 10.84 4.84 6.81
CA LYS A 24 11.68 5.93 7.35
C LYS A 24 12.97 6.06 6.57
N LYS A 25 13.45 7.30 6.45
CA LYS A 25 14.73 7.64 5.80
C LYS A 25 14.85 7.05 4.39
N LEU A 26 13.73 7.02 3.66
CA LEU A 26 13.68 6.56 2.28
C LEU A 26 14.02 7.74 1.35
N ALA A 27 15.01 7.54 0.48
CA ALA A 27 15.20 8.40 -0.68
C ALA A 27 14.12 8.10 -1.73
N ALA A 28 13.84 9.05 -2.62
CA ALA A 28 12.81 8.90 -3.67
C ALA A 28 12.94 7.59 -4.46
N ARG A 29 14.16 7.24 -4.87
CA ARG A 29 14.51 5.96 -5.54
C ARG A 29 14.09 4.71 -4.77
N ASN A 30 14.09 4.75 -3.43
CA ASN A 30 13.74 3.57 -2.65
C ASN A 30 12.27 3.18 -2.82
N PHE A 31 11.38 4.15 -3.06
CA PHE A 31 9.97 3.84 -3.30
C PHE A 31 9.82 2.95 -4.53
N GLU A 32 10.45 3.33 -5.65
CA GLU A 32 10.41 2.53 -6.87
C GLU A 32 11.06 1.15 -6.67
N ASP A 33 12.25 1.09 -6.06
CA ASP A 33 12.94 -0.18 -5.78
C ASP A 33 12.06 -1.13 -4.94
N ILE A 34 11.36 -0.59 -3.94
CA ILE A 34 10.42 -1.34 -3.08
C ILE A 34 9.27 -1.89 -3.92
N LEU A 35 8.64 -1.06 -4.77
CA LEU A 35 7.51 -1.49 -5.60
C LEU A 35 7.93 -2.62 -6.57
N GLN A 36 9.08 -2.49 -7.22
CA GLN A 36 9.60 -3.49 -8.16
C GLN A 36 9.91 -4.83 -7.47
N CYS A 37 10.35 -4.81 -6.22
CA CYS A 37 10.78 -5.99 -5.48
C CYS A 37 9.71 -6.56 -4.52
N LEU A 38 8.50 -6.00 -4.47
CA LEU A 38 7.53 -6.36 -3.43
C LEU A 38 6.91 -7.74 -3.65
N LEU A 39 6.64 -8.16 -4.89
CA LEU A 39 5.98 -9.44 -5.19
C LEU A 39 6.67 -10.66 -4.53
N PRO A 40 7.99 -10.91 -4.71
CA PRO A 40 8.68 -12.02 -4.04
C PRO A 40 8.76 -11.85 -2.50
N VAL A 41 8.59 -10.63 -1.99
CA VAL A 41 8.53 -10.38 -0.55
C VAL A 41 7.17 -10.75 0.03
N LEU A 42 6.09 -10.64 -0.76
CA LEU A 42 4.74 -11.00 -0.38
C LEU A 42 4.46 -12.49 -0.49
N GLU A 43 5.16 -13.21 -1.38
CA GLU A 43 4.91 -14.63 -1.63
C GLU A 43 5.01 -15.47 -0.34
N GLY A 44 3.96 -16.23 0.00
CA GLY A 44 3.90 -17.02 1.24
C GLY A 44 3.88 -16.17 2.52
N LEU A 45 3.57 -14.87 2.44
CA LEU A 45 3.43 -14.01 3.62
C LEU A 45 2.18 -14.33 4.43
N LEU A 46 1.09 -14.70 3.74
CA LEU A 46 -0.18 -15.09 4.34
C LEU A 46 -0.44 -16.59 4.07
N PRO A 47 -1.29 -17.25 4.87
CA PRO A 47 -1.80 -18.56 4.50
C PRO A 47 -2.71 -18.46 3.27
N GLU A 48 -2.79 -19.55 2.50
CA GLU A 48 -3.81 -19.64 1.45
C GLU A 48 -5.22 -19.71 2.06
N PRO A 49 -6.25 -19.16 1.39
CA PRO A 49 -6.26 -18.58 0.04
C PRO A 49 -5.82 -17.10 -0.03
N HIS A 50 -5.44 -16.50 1.09
CA HIS A 50 -5.25 -15.04 1.19
C HIS A 50 -3.97 -14.54 0.52
N ASN A 51 -2.93 -15.37 0.49
CA ASN A 51 -1.69 -15.02 -0.19
C ASN A 51 -1.89 -14.95 -1.71
N GLY A 52 -2.59 -15.90 -2.33
CA GLY A 52 -2.97 -15.80 -3.74
C GLY A 52 -3.71 -14.49 -4.05
N ILE A 53 -4.73 -14.15 -3.25
CA ILE A 53 -5.50 -12.91 -3.43
C ILE A 53 -4.62 -11.65 -3.26
N LEU A 54 -3.68 -11.67 -2.32
CA LEU A 54 -2.75 -10.57 -2.10
C LEU A 54 -1.78 -10.40 -3.28
N LEU A 55 -1.27 -11.51 -3.83
CA LEU A 55 -0.37 -11.52 -4.98
C LEU A 55 -1.10 -11.07 -6.25
N ASP A 56 -2.32 -11.56 -6.50
CA ASP A 56 -3.18 -11.13 -7.61
C ASP A 56 -3.38 -9.61 -7.57
N LEU A 57 -3.81 -9.09 -6.42
CA LEU A 57 -4.03 -7.65 -6.23
C LEU A 57 -2.75 -6.83 -6.45
N TRP A 58 -1.62 -7.30 -5.92
CA TRP A 58 -0.35 -6.61 -6.09
C TRP A 58 0.09 -6.59 -7.56
N PHE A 59 -0.05 -7.71 -8.26
CA PHE A 59 0.25 -7.81 -9.68
C PHE A 59 -0.60 -6.84 -10.49
N THR A 60 -1.91 -6.78 -10.25
CA THR A 60 -2.81 -5.83 -10.93
C THR A 60 -2.43 -4.37 -10.65
N LEU A 61 -2.09 -4.02 -9.40
CA LEU A 61 -1.60 -2.68 -9.04
C LEU A 61 -0.30 -2.34 -9.79
N ALA A 62 0.64 -3.29 -9.88
CA ALA A 62 1.90 -3.10 -10.58
C ALA A 62 1.69 -2.91 -12.09
N THR A 63 0.79 -3.68 -12.71
CA THR A 63 0.41 -3.54 -14.12
C THR A 63 -0.27 -2.20 -14.39
N TRP A 64 -1.23 -1.79 -13.55
CA TRP A 64 -1.87 -0.48 -13.63
C TRP A 64 -0.85 0.66 -13.52
N HIS A 65 0.07 0.57 -12.55
CA HIS A 65 1.15 1.54 -12.39
C HIS A 65 2.13 1.54 -13.58
N ALA A 66 2.40 0.39 -14.20
CA ALA A 66 3.23 0.32 -15.40
C ALA A 66 2.57 1.06 -16.57
N TYR A 67 1.26 0.90 -16.79
CA TYR A 67 0.52 1.65 -17.83
C TYR A 67 0.57 3.17 -17.61
N THR A 68 0.32 3.64 -16.38
CA THR A 68 0.41 5.08 -16.07
C THR A 68 1.82 5.64 -16.27
N LYS A 69 2.85 4.84 -15.97
CA LYS A 69 4.26 5.24 -16.13
C LYS A 69 4.74 5.16 -17.59
N LEU A 70 4.12 4.32 -18.42
CA LEU A 70 4.54 4.06 -19.80
C LEU A 70 4.51 5.33 -20.67
N ARG A 71 3.63 6.30 -20.36
CA ARG A 71 3.47 7.58 -21.11
C ARG A 71 3.32 7.40 -22.63
N LEU A 72 2.82 6.24 -23.06
CA LEU A 72 2.60 5.88 -24.46
C LEU A 72 1.11 5.67 -24.67
N HIS A 73 0.48 6.53 -25.47
CA HIS A 73 -0.96 6.50 -25.73
C HIS A 73 -1.24 5.98 -27.16
N SER A 74 -1.15 4.68 -27.34
CA SER A 74 -1.72 3.99 -28.50
C SER A 74 -3.12 3.45 -28.15
N SER A 75 -3.92 3.11 -29.16
CA SER A 75 -5.23 2.47 -28.92
C SER A 75 -5.10 1.20 -28.06
N SER A 76 -4.03 0.42 -28.27
CA SER A 76 -3.77 -0.81 -27.51
C SER A 76 -3.37 -0.54 -26.05
N THR A 77 -2.55 0.47 -25.76
CA THR A 77 -2.15 0.77 -24.37
C THR A 77 -3.30 1.40 -23.59
N VAL A 78 -4.11 2.25 -24.21
CA VAL A 78 -5.32 2.83 -23.60
C VAL A 78 -6.36 1.75 -23.28
N GLN A 79 -6.58 0.80 -24.19
CA GLN A 79 -7.47 -0.34 -23.94
C GLN A 79 -6.94 -1.24 -22.82
N GLY A 80 -5.63 -1.53 -22.83
CA GLY A 80 -4.99 -2.30 -21.76
C GLY A 80 -5.09 -1.60 -20.41
N PHE A 81 -4.91 -0.28 -20.38
CA PHE A 81 -5.02 0.51 -19.16
C PHE A 81 -6.45 0.51 -18.59
N THR A 82 -7.45 0.72 -19.43
CA THR A 82 -8.88 0.64 -19.05
C THR A 82 -9.24 -0.74 -18.48
N SER A 83 -8.70 -1.80 -19.11
CA SER A 83 -8.89 -3.18 -18.65
C SER A 83 -8.22 -3.41 -17.29
N ALA A 84 -6.98 -2.94 -17.12
CA ALA A 84 -6.25 -3.02 -15.85
C ALA A 84 -6.96 -2.24 -14.72
N THR A 85 -7.56 -1.09 -15.00
CA THR A 85 -8.34 -0.33 -14.03
C THR A 85 -9.59 -1.08 -13.59
N THR A 86 -10.28 -1.73 -14.53
CA THR A 86 -11.44 -2.58 -14.22
C THR A 86 -11.04 -3.77 -13.34
N GLU A 87 -9.98 -4.47 -13.73
CA GLU A 87 -9.43 -5.61 -12.98
C GLU A 87 -8.99 -5.19 -11.58
N LEU A 88 -8.36 -4.02 -11.44
CA LEU A 88 -7.95 -3.47 -10.14
C LEU A 88 -9.14 -3.32 -9.20
N GLY A 89 -10.26 -2.81 -9.70
CA GLY A 89 -11.50 -2.71 -8.92
C GLY A 89 -12.03 -4.08 -8.49
N VAL A 90 -11.97 -5.09 -9.35
CA VAL A 90 -12.39 -6.47 -9.03
C VAL A 90 -11.50 -7.07 -7.95
N GLN A 91 -10.18 -7.03 -8.12
CA GLN A 91 -9.23 -7.59 -7.16
C GLN A 91 -9.26 -6.86 -5.81
N ALA A 92 -9.39 -5.54 -5.80
CA ALA A 92 -9.51 -4.78 -4.56
C ALA A 92 -10.77 -5.17 -3.77
N ARG A 93 -11.93 -5.30 -4.43
CA ARG A 93 -13.16 -5.77 -3.79
C ARG A 93 -13.03 -7.21 -3.27
N ARG A 94 -12.39 -8.11 -4.03
CA ARG A 94 -12.12 -9.50 -3.62
C ARG A 94 -11.23 -9.55 -2.37
N PHE A 95 -10.16 -8.75 -2.34
CA PHE A 95 -9.26 -8.66 -1.19
C PHE A 95 -9.96 -8.12 0.06
N ILE A 96 -10.80 -7.09 -0.09
CA ILE A 96 -11.58 -6.55 1.03
C ILE A 96 -12.53 -7.61 1.59
N ARG A 97 -13.36 -8.22 0.75
CA ARG A 97 -14.38 -9.19 1.17
C ARG A 97 -13.77 -10.46 1.77
N THR A 98 -12.61 -10.89 1.29
CA THR A 98 -12.06 -12.20 1.67
C THR A 98 -10.95 -12.05 2.70
N THR A 99 -9.95 -11.22 2.40
CA THR A 99 -8.74 -11.12 3.22
C THR A 99 -8.91 -10.08 4.33
N CYS A 100 -9.42 -8.88 4.06
CA CYS A 100 -9.60 -7.88 5.13
C CYS A 100 -10.65 -8.30 6.16
N GLU A 101 -11.66 -9.09 5.78
CA GLU A 101 -12.64 -9.63 6.72
C GLU A 101 -12.04 -10.69 7.65
N ALA A 102 -11.13 -11.53 7.14
CA ALA A 102 -10.46 -12.58 7.90
C ALA A 102 -9.41 -12.05 8.90
N PHE A 103 -8.75 -10.93 8.59
CA PHE A 103 -7.68 -10.37 9.42
C PHE A 103 -8.10 -9.07 10.12
N VAL A 104 -8.18 -9.10 11.45
CA VAL A 104 -8.35 -7.89 12.26
C VAL A 104 -7.03 -7.14 12.36
N THR A 105 -6.93 -6.01 11.65
CA THR A 105 -5.73 -5.15 11.71
C THR A 105 -5.97 -3.91 12.57
N TYR A 106 -4.88 -3.40 13.15
CA TYR A 106 -4.88 -2.21 14.01
C TYR A 106 -3.85 -1.21 13.47
N GLU A 107 -4.02 0.05 13.85
CA GLU A 107 -2.99 1.07 13.60
C GLU A 107 -1.63 0.63 14.16
N LEU A 108 -0.58 0.94 13.40
CA LEU A 108 0.78 0.73 13.88
C LEU A 108 1.04 1.61 15.12
N PRO A 109 1.97 1.25 16.03
CA PRO A 109 2.30 2.06 17.19
C PRO A 109 2.64 3.53 16.84
N LYS A 110 3.33 3.74 15.71
CA LYS A 110 3.66 5.06 15.18
C LYS A 110 2.43 5.85 14.73
N GLU A 111 1.46 5.20 14.07
CA GLU A 111 0.21 5.84 13.66
C GLU A 111 -0.63 6.22 14.89
N THR A 112 -0.70 5.34 15.89
CA THR A 112 -1.38 5.59 17.17
C THR A 112 -0.76 6.81 17.88
N ALA A 113 0.57 6.86 18.00
CA ALA A 113 1.28 7.99 18.58
C ALA A 113 1.06 9.30 17.79
N GLY A 114 1.09 9.21 16.45
CA GLY A 114 0.81 10.36 15.58
C GLY A 114 -0.63 10.86 15.68
N ARG A 115 -1.61 9.98 15.90
CA ARG A 115 -2.99 10.33 16.19
C ARG A 115 -3.11 11.04 17.54
N ALA A 116 -2.53 10.47 18.60
CA ALA A 116 -2.55 11.06 19.93
C ALA A 116 -1.95 12.48 19.95
N ARG A 117 -0.83 12.70 19.24
CA ARG A 117 -0.22 14.04 19.10
C ARG A 117 -1.15 15.04 18.40
N ARG A 118 -1.82 14.63 17.31
CA ARG A 118 -2.75 15.50 16.59
C ARG A 118 -3.99 15.83 17.43
N GLU A 119 -4.50 14.88 18.19
CA GLU A 119 -5.60 15.10 19.13
C GLU A 119 -5.21 16.07 20.25
N ALA A 120 -4.00 15.93 20.81
CA ALA A 120 -3.48 16.85 21.81
C ALA A 120 -3.37 18.29 21.26
N GLN A 121 -2.84 18.47 20.03
CA GLN A 121 -2.73 19.78 19.39
C GLN A 121 -4.08 20.43 19.08
N LYS A 122 -5.08 19.66 18.63
CA LYS A 122 -6.44 20.19 18.39
C LYS A 122 -7.12 20.62 19.69
N LYS A 123 -6.85 19.92 20.80
CA LYS A 123 -7.48 20.20 22.09
C LYS A 123 -6.77 21.29 22.88
N SER A 124 -5.46 21.46 22.73
CA SER A 124 -4.75 22.64 23.25
C SER A 124 -5.26 23.94 22.63
N ALA A 125 -5.72 23.90 21.37
CA ALA A 125 -6.40 25.02 20.73
C ALA A 125 -7.85 25.25 21.24
N SER A 126 -8.44 24.31 21.99
CA SER A 126 -9.84 24.33 22.45
C SER A 126 -10.02 24.37 23.98
N GLY A 127 -8.94 24.44 24.77
CA GLY A 127 -8.97 24.63 26.23
C GLY A 127 -9.57 23.50 27.06
N LYS A 128 -9.75 22.28 26.53
CA LYS A 128 -10.34 21.13 27.26
C LYS A 128 -9.28 20.10 27.70
N THR A 129 -9.37 19.66 28.96
CA THR A 129 -8.42 18.71 29.60
C THR A 129 -8.87 17.23 29.53
N SER A 130 -7.87 16.36 29.34
CA SER A 130 -7.74 14.90 29.60
C SER A 130 -8.68 13.87 28.96
N ASN A 131 -8.12 13.06 28.04
CA ASN A 131 -7.63 11.68 28.25
C ASN A 131 -7.12 11.23 26.86
N SER A 132 -5.81 11.01 26.69
CA SER A 132 -5.30 10.50 25.42
C SER A 132 -5.73 9.04 25.30
N SER A 133 -6.66 8.76 24.39
CA SER A 133 -7.02 7.37 24.11
C SER A 133 -5.86 6.69 23.38
N THR A 134 -4.99 6.06 24.15
CA THR A 134 -3.93 5.15 23.67
C THR A 134 -4.50 3.84 23.12
N THR A 135 -5.83 3.72 23.09
CA THR A 135 -6.56 2.55 22.62
C THR A 135 -6.19 2.23 21.17
N LYS A 136 -5.82 0.96 20.95
CA LYS A 136 -5.55 0.42 19.61
C LYS A 136 -6.80 0.61 18.76
N LYS A 137 -6.68 1.40 17.69
CA LYS A 137 -7.78 1.63 16.76
C LYS A 137 -7.71 0.61 15.64
N ARG A 138 -8.81 -0.07 15.40
CA ARG A 138 -8.93 -0.98 14.26
C ARG A 138 -8.70 -0.20 12.97
N LYS A 139 -7.88 -0.76 12.08
CA LYS A 139 -7.62 -0.22 10.76
C LYS A 139 -8.29 -1.12 9.73
N THR A 140 -8.92 -0.51 8.75
CA THR A 140 -9.49 -1.21 7.59
C THR A 140 -9.01 -0.51 6.34
N TRP A 141 -9.04 -1.23 5.22
CA TRP A 141 -8.84 -0.61 3.91
C TRP A 141 -10.00 0.36 3.66
N ASN A 142 -9.69 1.64 3.48
CA ASN A 142 -10.69 2.64 3.10
C ASN A 142 -10.68 2.86 1.58
N THR A 143 -11.75 2.42 0.90
CA THR A 143 -11.97 2.68 -0.54
C THR A 143 -12.81 3.90 -0.81
N ALA A 144 -13.50 4.46 0.20
CA ALA A 144 -14.25 5.71 0.10
C ALA A 144 -13.30 6.92 0.17
N THR A 145 -12.38 7.00 -0.78
CA THR A 145 -11.43 8.10 -0.93
C THR A 145 -11.46 8.61 -2.36
N TYR A 146 -11.33 9.92 -2.53
CA TYR A 146 -11.25 10.53 -3.86
C TYR A 146 -10.22 9.83 -4.74
N LYS A 147 -9.03 9.54 -4.20
CA LYS A 147 -7.94 8.86 -4.91
C LYS A 147 -8.34 7.52 -5.50
N TYR A 148 -9.20 6.77 -4.80
CA TYR A 148 -9.66 5.46 -5.28
C TYR A 148 -10.75 5.62 -6.34
N HIS A 149 -11.66 6.59 -6.15
CA HIS A 149 -12.74 6.85 -7.11
C HIS A 149 -12.24 7.45 -8.42
N SER A 150 -11.20 8.28 -8.38
CA SER A 150 -10.61 8.91 -9.57
C SER A 150 -9.69 7.99 -10.36
N LEU A 151 -9.52 6.71 -9.99
CA LEU A 151 -8.64 5.77 -10.71
C LEU A 151 -9.09 5.53 -12.16
N GLY A 152 -10.39 5.65 -12.44
CA GLY A 152 -10.94 5.55 -13.79
C GLY A 152 -10.79 6.81 -14.64
N ASP A 153 -10.46 7.94 -14.01
CA ASP A 153 -10.30 9.23 -14.69
C ASP A 153 -8.83 9.51 -15.09
N TYR A 154 -7.91 8.63 -14.69
CA TYR A 154 -6.50 8.62 -15.15
C TYR A 154 -6.40 8.01 -16.53
#